data_AF-A0A9D5MUW0-F1
#
_entry.id   AF-A0A9D5MUW0-F1
#
_cell.length_a   1.000
_cell.length_b   1.000
_cell.length_c   1.000
_cell.angle_alpha   90.00
_cell.angle_beta   90.00
_cell.angle_gamma   90.00
#
_symmetry.space_group_name_H-M   'P 1'
#
loop_
_entity.id
_entity.type
_entity.pdbx_description
1 polymer ?
#
loop_
_entity_poly.entity_id
_entity_poly.type
_entity_poly.pdbx_seq_one_letter_code
_entity_poly.pdbx_strand_id
1 'polypeptide(L)' 'MEQPKGKVLGEYPLLPDVLRKHQVTTLLDDKTLDDIEKSLQTRIRIVQSDGKSFIEVITDRPLIEIEDE' A
#
# COMPACT_ATOMS: atom_id res chain seq x y z
N MET A 1 -18.79 -6.48 0.17
CA MET A 1 -17.91 -5.59 -0.61
C MET A 1 -17.35 -6.39 -1.76
N GLU A 2 -17.74 -6.09 -2.99
CA GLU A 2 -17.22 -6.76 -4.18
C GLU A 2 -16.04 -5.96 -4.74
N GLN A 3 -14.88 -6.61 -4.84
CA GLN A 3 -13.75 -6.11 -5.62
C GLN A 3 -14.22 -5.77 -7.05
N PRO A 4 -13.69 -4.72 -7.71
CA PRO A 4 -14.04 -4.39 -9.08
C PRO A 4 -13.68 -5.54 -10.03
N LYS A 5 -14.69 -6.35 -10.38
CA LYS A 5 -14.55 -7.47 -11.32
C LYS A 5 -14.48 -6.93 -12.76
N GLY A 6 -13.51 -7.40 -13.54
CA GLY A 6 -13.42 -7.11 -14.97
C GLY A 6 -12.64 -5.85 -15.37
N LYS A 7 -11.84 -5.27 -14.47
CA LYS A 7 -10.88 -4.21 -14.82
C LYS A 7 -9.46 -4.76 -14.83
N VAL A 8 -8.62 -4.23 -15.72
CA VAL A 8 -7.17 -4.45 -15.66
C VAL A 8 -6.66 -3.77 -14.40
N LEU A 9 -6.11 -4.56 -13.47
CA LEU A 9 -5.45 -4.04 -12.28
C LEU A 9 -4.06 -3.51 -12.67
N GLY A 10 -3.59 -2.47 -11.99
CA GLY A 10 -2.20 -2.02 -12.08
C GLY A 10 -1.24 -3.05 -11.47
N GLU A 11 0.07 -2.77 -11.51
CA GLU A 11 1.09 -3.70 -11.03
C GLU A 11 0.95 -4.03 -9.55
N TYR A 12 0.74 -3.01 -8.71
CA TYR A 12 0.52 -3.17 -7.28
C TYR A 12 -0.39 -2.05 -6.74
N PRO A 13 -1.28 -2.34 -5.78
CA PRO A 13 -1.98 -1.32 -5.01
C PRO A 13 -1.04 -0.61 -4.03
N LEU A 14 -1.20 0.71 -3.93
CA LEU A 14 -0.56 1.55 -2.93
C LEU A 14 -1.53 1.84 -1.80
N LEU A 15 -1.16 1.47 -0.57
CA LEU A 15 -1.95 1.75 0.62
C LEU A 15 -1.18 2.71 1.54
N PRO A 16 -1.81 3.80 2.01
CA PRO A 16 -1.16 4.69 2.96
C PRO A 16 -1.06 4.04 4.34
N ASP A 17 0.01 4.36 5.06
CA ASP A 17 0.30 3.84 6.40
C ASP A 17 -0.85 4.05 7.41
N VAL A 18 -1.59 5.15 7.31
CA VAL A 18 -2.75 5.43 8.20
C VAL A 18 -3.84 4.35 8.19
N LEU A 19 -3.86 3.46 7.19
CA LEU A 19 -4.79 2.32 7.17
C LEU A 19 -4.37 1.17 8.08
N ARG A 20 -3.14 1.17 8.62
CA ARG A 20 -2.65 0.15 9.54
C ARG A 20 -3.10 0.46 10.97
N LYS A 21 -3.52 -0.56 11.72
CA LYS A 21 -3.65 -0.45 13.17
C LYS A 21 -2.25 -0.36 13.79
N HIS A 22 -2.08 0.46 14.82
CA HIS A 22 -0.79 0.66 15.51
C HIS A 22 -0.10 -0.69 15.75
N GLN A 23 1.04 -0.90 15.08
CA GLN A 23 1.96 -2.03 15.23
C GLN A 23 1.52 -3.41 14.70
N VAL A 24 0.53 -3.51 13.80
CA VAL A 24 0.17 -4.82 13.23
C VAL A 24 -0.04 -4.74 11.72
N THR A 25 0.30 -5.82 11.02
CA THR A 25 -0.05 -6.12 9.61
C THR A 25 -1.55 -6.16 9.33
N THR A 26 -2.37 -5.64 10.24
CA THR A 26 -3.82 -5.63 10.28
C THR A 26 -4.31 -4.24 9.96
N LEU A 27 -5.19 -4.14 8.98
CA LEU A 27 -5.85 -2.89 8.61
C LEU A 27 -6.96 -2.52 9.60
N LEU A 28 -7.48 -1.29 9.46
CA LEU A 28 -8.62 -0.80 10.24
C LEU A 28 -9.84 -1.74 10.21
N ASP A 29 -10.06 -2.42 9.07
CA ASP A 29 -11.18 -3.34 8.83
C ASP A 29 -10.95 -4.79 9.32
N ASP A 30 -9.96 -5.02 10.19
CA ASP A 30 -9.59 -6.35 10.73
C ASP A 30 -9.10 -7.38 9.68
N LYS A 31 -8.84 -6.93 8.45
CA LYS A 31 -8.15 -7.73 7.42
C LYS A 31 -6.65 -7.57 7.52
N THR A 32 -5.91 -8.64 7.28
CA THR A 32 -4.45 -8.55 7.17
C THR A 32 -4.03 -8.13 5.76
N LEU A 33 -2.81 -7.59 5.64
CA LEU A 33 -2.21 -7.34 4.33
C LEU A 33 -2.12 -8.63 3.50
N ASP A 34 -1.79 -9.75 4.13
CA ASP A 34 -1.73 -11.07 3.49
C ASP A 34 -3.08 -11.52 2.92
N ASP A 35 -4.19 -11.29 3.64
CA ASP A 35 -5.54 -11.59 3.14
C ASP A 35 -5.87 -10.79 1.86
N ILE A 36 -5.42 -9.54 1.80
CA ILE A 36 -5.68 -8.66 0.66
C ILE A 36 -4.76 -9.03 -0.50
N GLU A 37 -3.49 -9.33 -0.25
CA GLU A 37 -2.56 -9.82 -1.26
C GLU A 37 -3.08 -11.12 -1.90
N LYS A 38 -3.56 -12.06 -1.08
CA LYS A 38 -4.19 -13.31 -1.54
C LYS A 38 -5.46 -13.07 -2.35
N SER A 39 -6.32 -12.16 -1.88
CA SER A 39 -7.57 -11.83 -2.55
C SER A 39 -7.38 -11.12 -3.89
N LEU A 40 -6.32 -10.31 -4.01
CA LEU A 40 -6.01 -9.56 -5.22
C LEU A 40 -5.00 -10.27 -6.13
N GLN A 41 -4.36 -11.34 -5.63
CA GLN A 41 -3.26 -12.05 -6.28
C GLN A 41 -2.11 -11.11 -6.69
N THR A 42 -1.88 -10.05 -5.92
CA THR A 42 -0.80 -9.07 -6.16
C THR A 42 -0.20 -8.60 -4.84
N ARG A 43 1.03 -8.08 -4.88
CA ARG A 43 1.73 -7.51 -3.73
C ARG A 43 1.23 -6.12 -3.43
N ILE A 44 1.11 -5.77 -2.16
CA ILE A 44 0.73 -4.43 -1.72
C ILE A 44 1.97 -3.66 -1.32
N ARG A 45 2.06 -2.38 -1.69
CA ARG A 45 3.07 -1.46 -1.16
C ARG A 45 2.43 -0.50 -0.17
N ILE A 46 2.99 -0.45 1.04
CA ILE A 46 2.65 0.58 2.02
C ILE A 46 3.51 1.81 1.73
N VAL A 47 2.86 2.97 1.62
CA VAL A 47 3.53 4.26 1.53
C VAL A 47 3.31 5.04 2.81
N GLN A 48 4.32 5.82 3.22
CA GLN A 48 4.13 6.80 4.28
C GLN A 48 3.00 7.75 3.90
N SER A 49 2.25 8.23 4.90
CA SER A 49 1.09 9.10 4.67
C SER A 49 1.50 10.56 4.42
N ASP A 50 2.52 10.75 3.59
CA ASP A 50 3.03 12.03 3.14
C ASP A 50 3.02 12.11 1.60
N GLY A 51 2.97 13.34 1.09
CA GLY A 51 2.88 13.57 -0.36
C GLY A 51 4.14 13.19 -1.12
N LYS A 52 5.32 13.28 -0.50
CA LYS A 52 6.60 13.01 -1.16
C LYS A 52 6.75 11.51 -1.44
N SER A 53 6.53 10.66 -0.43
CA SER A 53 6.58 9.20 -0.56
C SER A 53 5.60 8.68 -1.61
N PHE A 54 4.41 9.27 -1.70
CA PHE A 54 3.46 8.93 -2.75
C PHE A 54 3.98 9.31 -4.15
N ILE A 55 4.46 10.55 -4.32
CA ILE A 55 4.99 11.05 -5.60
C ILE A 55 6.20 10.24 -6.05
N GLU A 56 7.12 9.90 -5.15
CA GLU A 56 8.31 9.10 -5.47
C GLU A 56 7.94 7.74 -6.04
N VAL A 57 6.96 7.06 -5.44
CA VAL A 57 6.54 5.73 -5.90
C VAL A 57 5.80 5.79 -7.25
N ILE A 58 4.97 6.81 -7.50
CA ILE A 58 4.27 6.91 -8.80
C ILE A 58 5.14 7.47 -9.93
N THR A 59 6.26 8.13 -9.61
CA THR A 59 7.17 8.71 -10.61
C THR A 59 8.41 7.85 -10.86
N ASP A 60 8.47 6.64 -10.29
CA ASP A 60 9.59 5.68 -10.41
C ASP A 60 10.95 6.30 -10.05
N ARG A 61 10.95 7.26 -9.12
CA ARG A 61 12.18 7.82 -8.57
C ARG A 61 12.71 6.88 -7.48
N PRO A 62 14.01 6.56 -7.47
CA PRO A 62 14.58 5.73 -6.40
C PRO A 62 14.34 6.41 -5.06
N LEU A 63 13.87 5.63 -4.08
CA LEU A 63 13.69 6.06 -2.69
C LEU A 63 15.01 6.70 -2.22
N ILE A 64 14.99 8.00 -2.00
CA ILE A 64 16.07 8.67 -1.29
C ILE A 64 15.81 8.33 0.17
N GLU A 65 16.59 7.42 0.75
CA GLU A 65 16.63 7.22 2.19
C GLU A 65 17.00 8.58 2.80
N ILE A 66 16.00 9.28 3.35
CA ILE A 66 16.25 10.47 4.16
C ILE A 66 16.72 9.92 5.50
N GLU A 67 18.02 10.01 5.75
CA GLU A 67 18.55 9.88 7.10
C GLU A 67 17.96 11.05 7.92
N ASP A 68 17.12 10.72 8.90
CA ASP A 68 16.65 11.68 9.90
C ASP A 68 17.86 12.16 10.73
N GLU A 69 18.21 13.45 10.61
CA GLU A 69 19.13 14.18 11.52
C GLU A 69 18.45 14.56 12.84
#